data_AF-A0A7C6Z422-F1
#
_entry.id   AF-A0A7C6Z422-F1
#
_cell.length_a   1.000
_cell.length_b   1.000
_cell.length_c   1.000
_cell.angle_alpha   90.00
_cell.angle_beta   90.00
_cell.angle_gamma   90.00
#
_symmetry.space_group_name_H-M   'P 1'
#
loop_
_entity.id
_entity.type
_entity.pdbx_description
1 polymer ?
#
loop_
_entity_poly.entity_id
_entity_poly.type
_entity_poly.pdbx_seq_one_letter_code
_entity_poly.pdbx_strand_id
1 'polypeptide(L)'
;LLSEEELKEFNGWLKEVLGMKVTEVRESKRLVDSPAIILSHYGTHSMQRMMQMMNRDIQDVPAGILEINPKHALIQRLNDLRKNEDSFAPLAAEQLFANAQIAAGIIVDPRSMVHRLNEILEKALR
;
A
#
# COMPACT_ATOMS: atom_id res chain seq x y z
N LEU A 1 7.01 -11.56 -13.72
CA LEU A 1 6.92 -10.10 -14.01
C LEU A 1 5.57 -9.90 -14.66
N LEU A 2 4.77 -8.93 -14.20
CA LEU A 2 3.50 -8.59 -14.84
C LEU A 2 3.72 -7.96 -16.23
N SER A 3 2.85 -8.25 -17.18
CA SER A 3 2.81 -7.52 -18.47
C SER A 3 2.36 -6.06 -18.26
N GLU A 4 2.57 -5.21 -19.26
CA GLU A 4 2.14 -3.80 -19.19
C GLU A 4 0.61 -3.67 -18.97
N GLU A 5 -0.17 -4.52 -19.63
CA GLU A 5 -1.63 -4.57 -19.49
C GLU A 5 -2.04 -5.04 -18.09
N GLU A 6 -1.44 -6.14 -17.61
CA GLU A 6 -1.71 -6.66 -16.27
C GLU A 6 -1.34 -5.65 -15.18
N LEU A 7 -0.24 -4.93 -15.36
CA LEU A 7 0.21 -3.90 -14.42
C LEU A 7 -0.77 -2.72 -14.41
N LYS A 8 -1.27 -2.29 -15.56
CA LYS A 8 -2.26 -1.23 -15.65
C LYS A 8 -3.55 -1.59 -14.93
N GLU A 9 -4.07 -2.80 -15.16
CA GLU A 9 -5.26 -3.31 -14.46
C GLU A 9 -5.02 -3.41 -12.95
N PHE A 10 -3.88 -3.97 -12.55
CA PHE A 10 -3.50 -4.13 -11.15
C PHE A 10 -3.40 -2.79 -10.43
N ASN A 11 -2.77 -1.78 -11.05
CA ASN A 11 -2.66 -0.43 -10.50
C ASN A 11 -4.03 0.25 -10.38
N GLY A 12 -4.90 0.07 -11.38
CA GLY A 12 -6.28 0.56 -11.34
C GLY A 12 -7.06 -0.05 -10.17
N TRP A 13 -7.01 -1.37 -10.04
CA TRP A 13 -7.64 -2.07 -8.92
C TRP A 13 -7.09 -1.66 -7.56
N LEU A 14 -5.76 -1.51 -7.40
CA LEU A 14 -5.17 -1.01 -6.15
C LEU A 14 -5.67 0.40 -5.82
N LYS A 15 -5.81 1.27 -6.82
CA LYS A 15 -6.35 2.62 -6.64
C LYS A 15 -7.81 2.59 -6.18
N GLU A 16 -8.61 1.67 -6.70
CA GLU A 16 -9.99 1.47 -6.27
C GLU A 16 -10.07 0.98 -4.82
N VAL A 17 -9.29 -0.05 -4.46
CA VAL A 17 -9.27 -0.61 -3.09
C VAL A 17 -8.80 0.44 -2.07
N LEU A 18 -7.74 1.19 -2.38
CA LEU A 18 -7.15 2.15 -1.46
C LEU A 18 -7.87 3.51 -1.46
N GLY A 19 -8.66 3.79 -2.48
CA GLY A 19 -9.46 5.00 -2.61
C GLY A 19 -8.65 6.28 -2.43
N MET A 20 -9.06 7.11 -1.46
CA MET A 20 -8.42 8.39 -1.16
C MET A 20 -7.06 8.28 -0.44
N LYS A 21 -6.65 7.09 0.00
CA LYS A 21 -5.38 6.89 0.73
C LYS A 21 -4.14 7.09 -0.14
N VAL A 22 -4.30 6.99 -1.46
CA VAL A 22 -3.25 7.21 -2.46
C VAL A 22 -3.74 8.23 -3.49
N THR A 23 -2.85 9.06 -4.03
CA THR A 23 -3.18 9.94 -5.17
C THR A 23 -3.02 9.20 -6.49
N GLU A 24 -1.99 8.37 -6.60
CA GLU A 24 -1.63 7.63 -7.82
C GLU A 24 -1.05 6.26 -7.43
N VAL A 25 -1.24 5.26 -8.29
CA VAL A 25 -0.53 3.98 -8.24
C VAL A 25 0.20 3.78 -9.56
N ARG A 26 1.51 3.53 -9.52
CA ARG A 26 2.34 3.39 -10.72
C ARG A 26 3.47 2.39 -10.55
N GLU A 27 4.12 2.03 -11.65
CA GLU A 27 5.34 1.21 -11.61
C GLU A 27 6.50 1.96 -10.94
N SER A 28 7.26 1.26 -10.10
CA SER A 28 8.54 1.78 -9.61
C SER A 28 9.68 1.50 -10.58
N LYS A 29 10.51 2.51 -10.82
CA LYS A 29 11.73 2.39 -11.64
C LYS A 29 12.99 2.00 -10.86
N ARG A 30 12.89 1.91 -9.52
CA ARG A 30 14.04 1.79 -8.61
C ARG A 30 13.93 0.68 -7.57
N LEU A 31 12.74 0.14 -7.35
CA LEU A 31 12.56 -0.96 -6.41
C LEU A 31 13.18 -2.25 -6.96
N VAL A 32 14.00 -2.90 -6.14
CA VAL A 32 14.60 -4.20 -6.44
C VAL A 32 13.96 -5.24 -5.53
N ASP A 33 14.15 -5.10 -4.21
CA ASP A 33 13.74 -6.12 -3.23
C ASP A 33 12.39 -5.85 -2.57
N SER A 34 11.92 -4.61 -2.50
CA SER A 34 10.63 -4.29 -1.87
C SER A 34 9.47 -4.41 -2.86
N PRO A 35 8.28 -4.87 -2.42
CA PRO A 35 7.10 -4.98 -3.28
C PRO A 35 6.48 -3.63 -3.64
N ALA A 36 6.55 -2.64 -2.73
CA ALA A 36 5.97 -1.32 -2.91
C ALA A 36 6.68 -0.27 -2.05
N ILE A 37 6.55 1.01 -2.44
CA ILE A 37 6.98 2.18 -1.66
C ILE A 37 5.96 3.30 -1.84
N ILE A 38 5.68 4.06 -0.78
CA ILE A 38 4.81 5.24 -0.84
C ILE A 38 5.67 6.51 -0.84
N LEU A 39 5.37 7.42 -1.76
CA LEU A 39 5.99 8.74 -1.83
C LEU A 39 5.02 9.78 -1.28
N SER A 40 5.36 10.37 -0.13
CA SER A 40 4.60 11.46 0.49
C SER A 40 5.07 12.81 -0.06
N HIS A 41 4.14 13.75 -0.23
CA HIS A 41 4.40 15.14 -0.64
C HIS A 41 5.02 15.99 0.49
N TYR A 42 4.82 15.59 1.74
CA TYR A 42 5.45 16.23 2.88
C TYR A 42 6.88 15.73 2.95
N GLY A 43 7.87 16.61 2.88
CA GLY A 43 9.29 16.29 2.67
C GLY A 43 9.91 15.30 3.69
N THR A 44 10.97 15.69 4.40
CA THR A 44 11.61 14.77 5.35
C THR A 44 10.65 14.33 6.47
N HIS A 45 10.83 13.11 6.99
CA HIS A 45 10.00 12.53 8.07
C HIS A 45 9.77 13.46 9.26
N SER A 46 10.76 14.32 9.58
CA SER A 46 10.69 15.31 10.65
C SER A 46 9.63 16.38 10.40
N MET A 47 9.46 16.85 9.16
CA MET A 47 8.42 17.81 8.80
C MET A 47 7.03 17.18 8.88
N GLN A 48 6.88 15.93 8.46
CA GLN A 48 5.58 15.24 8.53
C GLN A 48 5.14 15.01 9.99
N ARG A 49 6.05 14.61 10.88
CA ARG A 49 5.75 14.52 12.33
C ARG A 49 5.37 15.86 12.95
N MET A 50 6.10 16.93 12.60
CA MET A 50 5.83 18.27 13.13
C MET A 50 4.44 18.77 12.69
N MET A 51 4.06 18.56 11.42
CA MET A 51 2.74 18.92 10.92
C MET A 51 1.60 18.17 11.62
N GLN A 52 1.76 16.86 11.87
CA GLN A 52 0.76 16.07 12.62
C GLN A 52 0.65 16.48 14.09
N MET A 53 1.74 16.94 14.71
CA MET A 53 1.72 17.47 16.08
C MET A 53 1.05 18.84 16.16
N MET A 54 1.22 19.69 15.14
CA MET A 54 0.65 21.04 15.10
C MET A 54 -0.83 21.05 14.69
N ASN A 55 -1.24 20.16 13.78
CA ASN A 55 -2.63 20.02 13.37
C ASN A 55 -3.18 18.66 13.80
N ARG A 56 -3.80 18.62 14.99
CA ARG A 56 -4.56 17.43 15.47
C ARG A 56 -5.77 17.09 14.61
N ASP A 57 -6.20 17.99 13.73
CA ASP A 57 -7.38 17.84 12.86
C ASP A 57 -7.05 17.38 11.42
N ILE A 58 -5.77 17.16 11.06
CA ILE A 58 -5.45 16.46 9.81
C ILE A 58 -5.67 14.96 10.04
N GLN A 59 -6.93 14.54 9.94
CA GLN A 59 -7.32 13.13 9.85
C GLN A 59 -7.00 12.55 8.46
N ASP A 60 -6.75 13.39 7.47
CA ASP A 60 -6.36 12.96 6.12
C ASP A 60 -4.89 12.57 6.12
N VAL A 61 -4.67 11.25 6.12
CA VAL A 61 -3.37 10.67 5.76
C VAL A 61 -2.93 11.29 4.43
N PRO A 62 -1.76 11.94 4.36
CA PRO A 62 -1.25 12.49 3.11
C PRO A 62 -1.29 11.46 1.99
N ALA A 63 -2.17 11.67 1.02
CA ALA A 63 -2.43 10.70 -0.05
C ALA A 63 -1.24 10.59 -1.02
N GLY A 64 -0.24 9.77 -0.72
CA GLY A 64 0.98 9.68 -1.52
C GLY A 64 0.84 8.93 -2.85
N ILE A 65 1.91 8.93 -3.64
CA ILE A 65 2.03 8.09 -4.84
C ILE A 65 2.59 6.72 -4.44
N LEU A 66 1.80 5.66 -4.62
CA LEU A 66 2.23 4.29 -4.36
C LEU A 66 2.94 3.74 -5.59
N GLU A 67 4.24 3.48 -5.48
CA GLU A 67 5.01 2.81 -6.52
C GLU A 67 5.09 1.31 -6.26
N ILE A 68 4.83 0.50 -7.28
CA ILE A 68 4.74 -0.96 -7.23
C ILE A 68 5.90 -1.59 -7.98
N ASN A 69 6.45 -2.68 -7.44
CA ASN A 69 7.45 -3.51 -8.10
C ASN A 69 6.79 -4.73 -8.78
N PRO A 70 6.54 -4.70 -10.11
CA PRO A 70 5.85 -5.79 -10.82
C PRO A 70 6.67 -7.09 -10.91
N LYS A 71 7.95 -7.05 -10.55
CA LYS A 71 8.82 -8.23 -10.50
C LYS A 71 8.74 -8.95 -9.17
N HIS A 72 8.25 -8.30 -8.12
CA HIS A 72 8.21 -8.89 -6.79
C HIS A 72 7.18 -10.02 -6.71
N ALA A 73 7.54 -11.15 -6.09
CA ALA A 73 6.67 -12.33 -6.01
C ALA A 73 5.33 -12.05 -5.32
N LEU A 74 5.35 -11.22 -4.26
CA LEU A 74 4.12 -10.77 -3.58
C LEU A 74 3.16 -10.03 -4.52
N ILE A 75 3.66 -9.16 -5.40
CA ILE A 75 2.82 -8.40 -6.33
C ILE A 75 2.21 -9.32 -7.38
N GLN A 76 2.98 -10.28 -7.89
CA GLN A 76 2.48 -11.28 -8.84
C GLN A 76 1.36 -12.11 -8.21
N ARG A 77 1.58 -12.66 -7.01
CA ARG A 77 0.56 -13.44 -6.29
C ARG A 77 -0.67 -12.62 -5.94
N LEU A 78 -0.50 -11.35 -5.57
CA LEU A 78 -1.64 -10.47 -5.28
C LEU A 78 -2.46 -10.17 -6.54
N ASN A 79 -1.81 -10.02 -7.70
CA ASN A 79 -2.51 -9.89 -8.97
C ASN A 79 -3.26 -11.17 -9.34
N ASP A 80 -2.71 -12.35 -9.06
CA ASP A 80 -3.42 -13.62 -9.28
C ASP A 80 -4.68 -13.71 -8.41
N LEU A 81 -4.58 -13.35 -7.13
CA LEU A 81 -5.74 -13.29 -6.22
C LEU A 81 -6.80 -12.30 -6.72
N ARG A 82 -6.38 -11.12 -7.20
CA ARG A 82 -7.29 -10.15 -7.83
C ARG A 82 -8.04 -10.77 -9.01
N LYS A 83 -7.32 -11.42 -9.93
CA LYS A 83 -7.91 -12.03 -11.14
C LYS A 83 -8.90 -13.15 -10.81
N ASN A 84 -8.66 -13.87 -9.73
CA ASN A 84 -9.54 -14.92 -9.24
C ASN A 84 -10.68 -14.39 -8.35
N GLU A 85 -10.82 -13.05 -8.23
CA GLU A 85 -11.82 -12.39 -7.37
C GLU A 85 -11.76 -12.89 -5.92
N ASP A 86 -10.56 -13.24 -5.44
CA ASP A 86 -10.39 -13.77 -4.09
C ASP A 86 -10.66 -12.67 -3.05
N SER A 87 -11.57 -12.96 -2.12
CA SER A 87 -11.92 -12.08 -1.00
C SER A 87 -10.72 -11.64 -0.13
N PHE A 88 -9.60 -12.36 -0.18
CA PHE A 88 -8.37 -12.01 0.51
C PHE A 88 -7.59 -10.88 -0.17
N ALA A 89 -7.77 -10.66 -1.49
CA ALA A 89 -6.98 -9.69 -2.24
C ALA A 89 -7.09 -8.25 -1.70
N PRO A 90 -8.30 -7.71 -1.38
CA PRO A 90 -8.41 -6.36 -0.82
C PRO A 90 -7.72 -6.22 0.54
N LEU A 91 -7.82 -7.23 1.40
CA LEU A 91 -7.18 -7.26 2.71
C LEU A 91 -5.66 -7.23 2.58
N ALA A 92 -5.11 -8.05 1.68
CA ALA A 92 -3.68 -8.08 1.40
C ALA A 92 -3.16 -6.77 0.77
N ALA A 93 -3.95 -6.12 -0.08
CA ALA A 93 -3.62 -4.81 -0.67
C ALA A 93 -3.54 -3.70 0.39
N GLU A 94 -4.51 -3.63 1.29
CA GLU A 94 -4.49 -2.70 2.43
C GLU A 94 -3.26 -2.93 3.33
N GLN A 95 -2.90 -4.18 3.58
CA GLN A 95 -1.72 -4.50 4.36
C GLN A 95 -0.41 -4.17 3.62
N LEU A 96 -0.32 -4.41 2.31
CA LEU A 96 0.80 -4.01 1.47
C LEU A 96 1.01 -2.49 1.55
N PHE A 97 -0.06 -1.71 1.48
CA PHE A 97 -0.01 -0.26 1.61
C PHE A 97 0.48 0.19 3.00
N ALA A 98 -0.06 -0.39 4.08
CA ALA A 98 0.38 -0.09 5.43
C ALA A 98 1.88 -0.41 5.64
N ASN A 99 2.36 -1.52 5.07
CA ASN A 99 3.78 -1.88 5.10
C ASN A 99 4.64 -0.83 4.36
N ALA A 100 4.19 -0.35 3.19
CA ALA A 100 4.87 0.71 2.45
C ALA A 100 4.94 2.02 3.26
N GLN A 101 3.86 2.38 3.96
CA GLN A 101 3.83 3.54 4.86
C GLN A 101 4.83 3.43 6.00
N ILE A 102 4.89 2.28 6.67
CA ILE A 102 5.85 2.05 7.76
C ILE A 102 7.29 2.10 7.24
N ALA A 103 7.57 1.47 6.10
CA ALA A 103 8.89 1.51 5.47
C ALA A 103 9.30 2.95 5.10
N ALA A 104 8.33 3.77 4.69
CA ALA A 104 8.49 5.20 4.46
C ALA A 104 8.35 6.03 5.75
N GLY A 105 8.39 5.42 6.94
CA GLY A 105 8.34 6.07 8.26
C GLY A 105 7.14 7.01 8.46
N ILE A 106 6.04 6.76 7.75
CA ILE A 106 4.76 7.44 7.89
C ILE A 106 4.04 6.83 9.09
N ILE A 107 3.45 7.68 9.91
CA ILE A 107 2.63 7.24 11.05
C ILE A 107 1.33 6.65 10.50
N VAL A 108 1.11 5.38 10.80
CA VAL A 108 -0.12 4.63 10.51
C VAL A 108 -0.95 4.48 11.79
N ASP A 109 -2.25 4.19 11.67
CA ASP A 109 -3.02 3.70 12.82
C ASP A 109 -2.62 2.24 13.13
N PRO A 110 -1.90 1.98 14.23
CA PRO A 110 -1.42 0.65 14.53
C PRO A 110 -2.55 -0.31 14.90
N ARG A 111 -3.70 0.20 15.40
CA ARG A 111 -4.81 -0.67 15.83
C ARG A 111 -5.49 -1.33 14.65
N SER A 112 -5.86 -0.57 13.62
CA SER A 112 -6.46 -1.13 12.40
C SER A 112 -5.48 -2.05 11.67
N MET A 113 -4.19 -1.74 11.66
CA MET A 113 -3.19 -2.61 11.04
C MET A 113 -3.04 -3.94 11.81
N VAL A 114 -2.94 -3.91 13.14
CA VAL A 114 -2.85 -5.14 13.95
C VAL A 114 -4.10 -6.00 13.77
N HIS A 115 -5.28 -5.38 13.72
CA HIS A 115 -6.53 -6.11 13.45
C HIS A 115 -6.49 -6.82 12.08
N ARG A 116 -6.09 -6.12 11.01
CA ARG A 116 -5.91 -6.73 9.68
C ARG A 116 -4.85 -7.83 9.67
N LEU A 117 -3.73 -7.65 10.37
CA LEU A 117 -2.70 -8.69 10.47
C LEU A 117 -3.24 -9.97 11.13
N ASN A 118 -4.07 -9.83 12.17
CA ASN A 118 -4.71 -10.98 12.79
C ASN A 118 -5.70 -11.66 11.83
N GLU A 119 -6.50 -10.90 11.08
CA GLU A 119 -7.40 -11.45 10.06
C GLU A 119 -6.62 -12.18 8.95
N ILE A 120 -5.49 -11.62 8.51
CA ILE A 120 -4.59 -12.26 7.54
C ILE A 120 -4.04 -13.57 8.11
N LEU A 121 -3.60 -13.57 9.37
CA LEU A 121 -3.07 -14.75 10.03
C LEU A 121 -4.14 -15.85 10.16
N GLU A 122 -5.37 -15.48 10.53
CA GLU A 122 -6.50 -16.42 10.60
C GLU A 122 -6.83 -17.07 9.25
N LYS A 123 -6.73 -16.31 8.15
CA LYS A 123 -6.92 -16.85 6.79
C LYS A 123 -5.74 -17.73 6.35
N ALA A 124 -4.52 -17.38 6.74
CA ALA A 124 -3.32 -18.13 6.34
C ALA A 124 -3.15 -19.48 7.08
N LEU A 125 -3.77 -19.64 8.24
CA LEU A 125 -3.72 -20.88 9.03
C LEU A 125 -4.82 -21.90 8.65
N ARG A 126 -5.65 -21.59 7.65
CA ARG A 126 -6.75 -22.46 7.19
C ARG A 126 -6.38 -23.25 5.95
#